data_AF-A0A672JHS8-F1
#
_entry.id   AF-A0A672JHS8-F1
#
_cell.length_a   1.000
_cell.length_b   1.000
_cell.length_c   1.000
_cell.angle_alpha   90.00
_cell.angle_beta   90.00
_cell.angle_gamma   90.00
#
_symmetry.space_group_name_H-M   'P 1'
#
loop_
_entity.id
_entity.type
_entity.pdbx_description
1 polymer ?
#
loop_
_entity_poly.entity_id
_entity_poly.type
_entity_poly.pdbx_seq_one_letter_code
_entity_poly.pdbx_strand_id
1 'polypeptide(L)'
;RSYSSHIIITTNINPSPPQNPSLPPPRKKPYPQTAGDQSAKPPQTPQIQRPPPVLPPPVTSCEVDDTVRVPCGPPGTSRDECEALSCCHDGRQCYFGKAVTVQCTKDGQFIVVVAKDATLPKLNTDTISLLGSGPGCSCVDSNSAFAIYQFPVSACGTLVMEENGVIVYENSMSSSFEVFQGPRGDITRDSLYELMFQCRYIGQSVEVVLEEFLRVENPLPVAGLGPLRVGMRLGNGQCLSKGCDECNVAYSSYYTEADYPIPFVLRDPVYVEVLILDQANPNYVLTLDRCWATTCEDAYSLPQWDILINGCPNQADTYRTALVPVPTTLDLPRHYRRFVFQMFAFVEQNTKNQKQELYIHCSTTVCVPSPSGSCEPICMQRNVSDVDQKTIGPKMVVSSGPLVVSAPPEE
;
A
#
# COMPACT_ATOMS: atom_id res chain seq x y z
N ARG A 1 13.89 11.52 2.58
CA ARG A 1 14.98 11.76 3.57
C ARG A 1 16.18 10.91 3.16
N SER A 2 17.41 11.30 3.50
CA SER A 2 18.61 10.51 3.19
C SER A 2 19.56 10.48 4.39
N TYR A 3 19.81 9.28 4.93
CA TYR A 3 20.68 9.06 6.09
C TYR A 3 22.01 8.40 5.67
N SER A 4 23.13 9.07 5.96
CA SER A 4 24.47 8.52 5.76
C SER A 4 24.96 7.85 7.05
N SER A 5 25.05 6.52 7.05
CA SER A 5 25.44 5.73 8.23
C SER A 5 26.96 5.63 8.38
N HIS A 6 27.47 5.94 9.59
CA HIS A 6 28.87 5.80 9.97
C HIS A 6 29.00 5.01 11.29
N ILE A 7 29.88 4.01 11.35
CA ILE A 7 30.21 3.28 12.59
C ILE A 7 31.74 3.12 12.71
N ILE A 8 32.25 3.22 13.94
CA ILE A 8 33.67 3.11 14.31
C ILE A 8 33.99 1.66 14.68
N ILE A 9 35.16 1.16 14.29
CA ILE A 9 35.61 -0.21 14.58
C ILE A 9 36.25 -0.29 15.97
N THR A 10 35.68 -1.11 16.86
CA THR A 10 36.35 -1.68 18.04
C THR A 10 36.13 -3.19 18.07
N THR A 11 37.07 -3.94 18.65
CA THR A 11 37.22 -5.37 18.36
C THR A 11 37.10 -6.29 19.57
N ASN A 12 36.41 -7.41 19.34
CA ASN A 12 36.84 -8.79 19.67
C ASN A 12 36.22 -9.52 20.90
N ILE A 13 36.30 -10.86 20.79
CA ILE A 13 36.10 -11.93 21.80
C ILE A 13 34.68 -12.53 21.91
N ASN A 14 34.64 -13.84 21.62
CA ASN A 14 33.59 -14.88 21.78
C ASN A 14 34.09 -15.85 22.92
N PRO A 15 33.37 -16.86 23.48
CA PRO A 15 32.17 -17.56 22.96
C PRO A 15 31.10 -18.03 23.99
N SER A 16 30.19 -18.88 23.49
CA SER A 16 29.07 -19.67 24.09
C SER A 16 29.48 -20.70 25.19
N PRO A 17 28.63 -21.64 25.73
CA PRO A 17 27.25 -22.07 25.36
C PRO A 17 26.23 -22.24 26.56
N PRO A 18 25.49 -23.36 26.82
CA PRO A 18 24.06 -23.51 26.43
C PRO A 18 23.06 -24.03 27.53
N GLN A 19 21.83 -24.36 27.07
CA GLN A 19 20.81 -25.32 27.62
C GLN A 19 19.59 -24.80 28.42
N ASN A 20 18.56 -25.66 28.42
CA ASN A 20 17.12 -25.54 28.78
C ASN A 20 16.74 -26.86 29.53
N PRO A 21 15.52 -27.19 30.01
CA PRO A 21 14.29 -26.43 30.36
C PRO A 21 13.73 -26.74 31.79
N SER A 22 12.59 -26.12 32.21
CA SER A 22 11.39 -26.83 32.77
C SER A 22 10.30 -25.98 33.49
N LEU A 23 9.05 -26.25 33.08
CA LEU A 23 7.65 -26.18 33.63
C LEU A 23 7.28 -25.66 35.09
N PRO A 24 5.97 -25.42 35.40
CA PRO A 24 5.45 -24.46 36.42
C PRO A 24 4.59 -25.15 37.53
N PRO A 25 3.56 -24.55 38.21
CA PRO A 25 3.13 -23.16 38.54
C PRO A 25 2.98 -22.91 40.08
N PRO A 26 2.38 -21.80 40.58
CA PRO A 26 0.99 -21.83 41.09
C PRO A 26 0.18 -20.48 41.01
N ARG A 27 -0.83 -20.25 41.89
CA ARG A 27 -1.95 -19.28 41.73
C ARG A 27 -2.19 -18.27 42.91
N LYS A 28 -2.62 -17.04 42.55
CA LYS A 28 -3.61 -16.12 43.19
C LYS A 28 -3.39 -15.43 44.58
N LYS A 29 -3.32 -14.07 44.54
CA LYS A 29 -4.01 -13.02 45.40
C LYS A 29 -3.66 -12.97 46.93
N PRO A 30 -4.02 -11.90 47.73
CA PRO A 30 -4.88 -10.73 47.48
C PRO A 30 -4.28 -9.32 47.85
N TYR A 31 -5.16 -8.30 47.96
CA TYR A 31 -4.94 -6.87 48.31
C TYR A 31 -4.54 -6.61 49.79
N PRO A 32 -4.06 -5.38 50.11
CA PRO A 32 -4.81 -4.47 51.01
C PRO A 32 -5.13 -3.08 50.42
N GLN A 33 -6.01 -2.30 51.09
CA GLN A 33 -6.48 -0.97 50.68
C GLN A 33 -6.10 0.13 51.70
N THR A 34 -5.87 1.35 51.22
CA THR A 34 -6.08 2.65 51.90
C THR A 34 -6.22 3.72 50.78
N ALA A 35 -7.20 4.63 50.69
CA ALA A 35 -8.09 5.37 51.61
C ALA A 35 -7.62 6.81 51.86
N GLY A 36 -8.49 7.78 51.55
CA GLY A 36 -8.23 9.23 51.54
C GLY A 36 -8.16 9.82 50.11
N ASP A 37 -8.80 10.94 49.77
CA ASP A 37 -9.86 11.66 50.52
C ASP A 37 -10.78 12.44 49.53
N GLN A 38 -11.92 12.93 50.00
CA GLN A 38 -12.94 13.59 49.17
C GLN A 38 -12.73 15.10 49.03
N SER A 39 -12.93 15.65 47.83
CA SER A 39 -13.32 17.06 47.66
C SER A 39 -14.22 17.25 46.44
N ALA A 40 -14.99 18.34 46.43
CA ALA A 40 -16.26 18.41 45.69
C ALA A 40 -16.16 19.01 44.27
N LYS A 41 -17.11 18.59 43.42
CA LYS A 41 -17.27 18.98 42.01
C LYS A 41 -18.12 20.26 41.87
N PRO A 42 -17.69 21.29 41.11
CA PRO A 42 -18.54 22.41 40.68
C PRO A 42 -19.59 21.98 39.63
N PRO A 43 -20.73 22.70 39.48
CA PRO A 43 -21.83 22.28 38.60
C PRO A 43 -21.51 22.30 37.11
N GLN A 44 -22.27 21.50 36.33
CA GLN A 44 -22.16 21.41 34.88
C GLN A 44 -23.08 22.42 34.17
N THR A 45 -22.61 22.99 33.06
CA THR A 45 -23.47 23.50 31.98
C THR A 45 -23.50 22.47 30.84
N PRO A 46 -24.65 22.22 30.17
CA PRO A 46 -24.72 21.23 29.09
C PRO A 46 -24.19 21.82 27.78
N GLN A 47 -23.25 21.13 27.12
CA GLN A 47 -22.98 21.36 25.69
C GLN A 47 -23.76 20.34 24.85
N ILE A 48 -24.55 20.85 23.91
CA ILE A 48 -25.17 20.04 22.86
C ILE A 48 -24.07 19.69 21.85
N GLN A 49 -23.81 18.39 21.69
CA GLN A 49 -22.98 17.87 20.61
C GLN A 49 -23.86 17.59 19.38
N ARG A 50 -23.33 17.83 18.19
CA ARG A 50 -23.98 17.54 16.90
C ARG A 50 -23.26 16.35 16.25
N PRO A 51 -23.95 15.32 15.74
CA PRO A 51 -23.30 14.17 15.13
C PRO A 51 -22.57 14.56 13.83
N PRO A 52 -21.48 13.86 13.47
CA PRO A 52 -20.72 14.14 12.25
C PRO A 52 -21.48 13.73 10.97
N PRO A 53 -21.11 14.30 9.80
CA PRO A 53 -21.68 13.93 8.52
C PRO A 53 -21.20 12.53 8.09
N VAL A 54 -22.08 11.78 7.42
CA VAL A 54 -21.72 10.54 6.71
C VAL A 54 -21.52 10.91 5.24
N LEU A 55 -20.27 10.90 4.77
CA LEU A 55 -19.98 11.07 3.35
C LEU A 55 -20.35 9.77 2.60
N PRO A 56 -21.18 9.82 1.54
CA PRO A 56 -21.15 8.77 0.54
C PRO A 56 -19.80 8.82 -0.21
N PRO A 57 -19.27 7.70 -0.72
CA PRO A 57 -18.12 7.76 -1.61
C PRO A 57 -18.50 8.51 -2.90
N PRO A 58 -17.61 9.33 -3.49
CA PRO A 58 -17.85 9.94 -4.78
C PRO A 58 -17.98 8.88 -5.88
N VAL A 59 -18.71 9.21 -6.94
CA VAL A 59 -18.78 8.37 -8.15
C VAL A 59 -17.50 8.59 -8.95
N THR A 60 -16.50 7.75 -8.67
CA THR A 60 -15.11 7.87 -9.16
C THR A 60 -14.93 8.05 -10.67
N SER A 61 -15.87 7.58 -11.49
CA SER A 61 -16.02 7.96 -12.90
C SER A 61 -17.35 7.46 -13.47
N CYS A 62 -17.92 8.20 -14.42
CA CYS A 62 -19.13 7.79 -15.16
C CYS A 62 -18.83 7.07 -16.49
N GLU A 63 -17.57 6.84 -16.84
CA GLU A 63 -17.20 6.20 -18.11
C GLU A 63 -17.45 4.69 -18.12
N VAL A 64 -18.70 4.28 -18.28
CA VAL A 64 -19.13 2.87 -18.37
C VAL A 64 -19.64 2.59 -19.77
N ASP A 65 -19.13 1.53 -20.42
CA ASP A 65 -19.55 1.10 -21.75
C ASP A 65 -21.04 0.73 -21.78
N ASP A 66 -21.76 1.23 -22.80
CA ASP A 66 -23.21 1.04 -22.99
C ASP A 66 -23.67 -0.43 -22.86
N THR A 67 -22.83 -1.40 -23.21
CA THR A 67 -23.16 -2.84 -23.20
C THR A 67 -23.13 -3.48 -21.81
N VAL A 68 -22.48 -2.84 -20.83
CA VAL A 68 -22.33 -3.36 -19.45
C VAL A 68 -23.00 -2.49 -18.38
N ARG A 69 -23.63 -1.37 -18.77
CA ARG A 69 -24.38 -0.49 -17.86
C ARG A 69 -25.51 -1.24 -17.17
N VAL A 70 -25.52 -1.16 -15.84
CA VAL A 70 -26.66 -1.57 -15.00
C VAL A 70 -27.54 -0.34 -14.77
N PRO A 71 -28.86 -0.40 -15.04
CA PRO A 71 -29.76 0.74 -14.84
C PRO A 71 -29.92 1.07 -13.36
N CYS A 72 -29.88 2.35 -13.02
CA CYS A 72 -30.04 2.85 -11.66
C CYS A 72 -31.40 3.58 -11.54
N GLY A 73 -32.26 3.11 -10.64
CA GLY A 73 -33.59 3.69 -10.44
C GLY A 73 -34.62 3.40 -11.55
N PRO A 74 -35.81 4.01 -11.45
CA PRO A 74 -36.91 3.83 -12.41
C PRO A 74 -36.62 4.26 -13.86
N PRO A 75 -37.32 3.67 -14.86
CA PRO A 75 -37.27 4.17 -16.23
C PRO A 75 -37.87 5.59 -16.32
N GLY A 76 -37.09 6.53 -16.85
CA GLY A 76 -37.49 7.94 -16.95
C GLY A 76 -37.12 8.81 -15.75
N THR A 77 -36.35 8.28 -14.77
CA THR A 77 -35.66 9.08 -13.75
C THR A 77 -34.87 10.23 -14.39
N SER A 78 -35.08 11.45 -13.89
CA SER A 78 -34.38 12.64 -14.38
C SER A 78 -32.90 12.66 -13.97
N ARG A 79 -32.11 13.56 -14.56
CA ARG A 79 -30.68 13.74 -14.20
C ARG A 79 -30.53 14.00 -12.70
N ASP A 80 -31.27 14.96 -12.18
CA ASP A 80 -31.17 15.43 -10.80
C ASP A 80 -31.54 14.32 -9.81
N GLU A 81 -32.55 13.50 -10.13
CA GLU A 81 -32.94 12.32 -9.36
C GLU A 81 -31.91 11.18 -9.46
N CYS A 82 -31.22 11.05 -10.59
CA CYS A 82 -30.15 10.07 -10.81
C CYS A 82 -28.89 10.42 -10.01
N GLU A 83 -28.48 11.69 -10.04
CA GLU A 83 -27.34 12.20 -9.27
C GLU A 83 -27.62 12.08 -7.76
N ALA A 84 -28.86 12.31 -7.32
CA ALA A 84 -29.30 12.06 -5.94
C ALA A 84 -29.28 10.58 -5.51
N LEU A 85 -29.18 9.62 -6.45
CA LEU A 85 -28.98 8.20 -6.19
C LEU A 85 -27.49 7.77 -6.22
N SER A 86 -26.57 8.73 -6.35
CA SER A 86 -25.13 8.52 -6.62
C SER A 86 -24.90 7.73 -7.92
N CYS A 87 -25.64 8.10 -8.97
CA CYS A 87 -25.60 7.44 -10.28
C CYS A 87 -25.38 8.45 -11.43
N CYS A 88 -25.00 7.92 -12.60
CA CYS A 88 -24.63 8.66 -13.79
C CYS A 88 -25.79 8.77 -14.79
N HIS A 89 -25.96 9.92 -15.44
CA HIS A 89 -27.07 10.17 -16.38
C HIS A 89 -26.62 10.71 -17.76
N ASP A 90 -26.69 9.86 -18.79
CA ASP A 90 -26.27 10.18 -20.17
C ASP A 90 -27.21 11.13 -20.94
N GLY A 91 -28.36 11.48 -20.34
CA GLY A 91 -29.41 12.28 -20.98
C GLY A 91 -30.61 11.46 -21.46
N ARG A 92 -30.57 10.13 -21.32
CA ARG A 92 -31.68 9.20 -21.64
C ARG A 92 -31.93 8.16 -20.56
N GLN A 93 -30.89 7.73 -19.85
CA GLN A 93 -30.93 6.67 -18.84
C GLN A 93 -30.03 7.01 -17.66
N CYS A 94 -30.44 6.56 -16.48
CA CYS A 94 -29.64 6.57 -15.26
C CYS A 94 -28.96 5.20 -15.08
N TYR A 95 -27.67 5.18 -14.73
CA TYR A 95 -26.87 3.96 -14.60
C TYR A 95 -25.79 4.08 -13.52
N PHE A 96 -25.32 2.95 -13.00
CA PHE A 96 -24.24 2.91 -11.99
C PHE A 96 -22.87 3.24 -12.62
N GLY A 97 -22.07 4.08 -11.95
CA GLY A 97 -20.71 4.44 -12.36
C GLY A 97 -19.64 3.44 -11.86
N LYS A 98 -18.35 3.77 -12.05
CA LYS A 98 -17.19 2.94 -11.67
C LYS A 98 -16.90 2.84 -10.15
N ALA A 99 -17.89 3.09 -9.30
CA ALA A 99 -17.77 3.06 -7.84
C ALA A 99 -18.60 1.92 -7.21
N VAL A 100 -18.41 1.66 -5.91
CA VAL A 100 -19.37 0.84 -5.14
C VAL A 100 -20.51 1.73 -4.66
N THR A 101 -21.71 1.48 -5.16
CA THR A 101 -22.91 2.28 -4.85
C THR A 101 -23.80 1.50 -3.87
N VAL A 102 -24.22 2.15 -2.78
CA VAL A 102 -25.12 1.57 -1.78
C VAL A 102 -26.44 2.36 -1.78
N GLN A 103 -27.57 1.65 -1.90
CA GLN A 103 -28.90 2.22 -1.86
C GLN A 103 -29.76 1.53 -0.79
N CYS A 104 -30.57 2.34 -0.10
CA CYS A 104 -31.45 1.92 0.99
C CYS A 104 -32.91 2.09 0.56
N THR A 105 -33.67 1.00 0.47
CA THR A 105 -35.08 1.08 0.07
C THR A 105 -36.00 1.36 1.27
N LYS A 106 -37.13 2.05 1.06
CA LYS A 106 -38.06 2.42 2.16
C LYS A 106 -38.76 1.23 2.81
N ASP A 107 -38.75 0.07 2.16
CA ASP A 107 -39.23 -1.22 2.66
C ASP A 107 -38.12 -2.06 3.35
N GLY A 108 -36.90 -1.52 3.46
CA GLY A 108 -35.83 -2.12 4.25
C GLY A 108 -34.98 -3.15 3.50
N GLN A 109 -34.58 -2.88 2.26
CA GLN A 109 -33.52 -3.62 1.56
C GLN A 109 -32.24 -2.76 1.46
N PHE A 110 -31.09 -3.41 1.57
CA PHE A 110 -29.85 -2.94 0.95
C PHE A 110 -29.83 -3.37 -0.51
N ILE A 111 -29.41 -2.47 -1.39
CA ILE A 111 -28.94 -2.78 -2.74
C ILE A 111 -27.50 -2.26 -2.81
N VAL A 112 -26.54 -3.14 -3.06
CA VAL A 112 -25.12 -2.81 -3.19
C VAL A 112 -24.65 -3.23 -4.58
N VAL A 113 -24.25 -2.25 -5.39
CA VAL A 113 -23.71 -2.46 -6.74
C VAL A 113 -22.22 -2.18 -6.71
N VAL A 114 -21.43 -3.23 -6.92
CA VAL A 114 -19.97 -3.21 -6.83
C VAL A 114 -19.39 -3.16 -8.23
N ALA A 115 -18.85 -2.00 -8.65
CA ALA A 115 -18.03 -1.94 -9.85
C ALA A 115 -16.68 -2.66 -9.61
N LYS A 116 -16.21 -3.47 -10.56
CA LYS A 116 -14.86 -4.06 -10.51
C LYS A 116 -13.76 -3.00 -10.57
N ASP A 117 -14.10 -1.82 -11.09
CA ASP A 117 -13.17 -0.70 -11.26
C ASP A 117 -13.15 0.25 -10.04
N ALA A 118 -13.90 -0.08 -8.97
CA ALA A 118 -13.93 0.71 -7.73
C ALA A 118 -12.63 0.60 -6.90
N THR A 119 -11.69 -0.26 -7.30
CA THR A 119 -10.30 -0.29 -6.81
C THR A 119 -9.36 -0.52 -7.98
N LEU A 120 -8.10 -0.08 -7.87
CA LEU A 120 -7.01 -0.57 -8.71
C LEU A 120 -5.98 -1.33 -7.86
N PRO A 121 -5.55 -2.55 -8.26
CA PRO A 121 -6.07 -3.34 -9.39
C PRO A 121 -7.57 -3.67 -9.23
N LYS A 122 -8.20 -3.99 -10.37
CA LYS A 122 -9.65 -4.26 -10.44
C LYS A 122 -10.06 -5.28 -9.38
N LEU A 123 -11.10 -4.95 -8.62
CA LEU A 123 -11.60 -5.72 -7.51
C LEU A 123 -12.06 -7.10 -7.98
N ASN A 124 -11.56 -8.16 -7.32
CA ASN A 124 -12.09 -9.50 -7.53
C ASN A 124 -13.45 -9.62 -6.84
N THR A 125 -14.53 -9.59 -7.62
CA THR A 125 -15.90 -9.71 -7.11
C THR A 125 -16.18 -11.04 -6.43
N ASP A 126 -15.42 -12.07 -6.81
CA ASP A 126 -15.71 -13.46 -6.44
C ASP A 126 -15.14 -13.78 -5.04
N THR A 127 -14.32 -12.88 -4.48
CA THR A 127 -13.74 -12.96 -3.13
C THR A 127 -14.46 -12.08 -2.09
N ILE A 128 -15.56 -11.41 -2.48
CA ILE A 128 -16.34 -10.51 -1.63
C ILE A 128 -17.27 -11.30 -0.69
N SER A 129 -17.24 -10.93 0.59
CA SER A 129 -18.12 -11.45 1.64
C SER A 129 -18.86 -10.32 2.37
N LEU A 130 -20.09 -10.60 2.82
CA LEU A 130 -20.86 -9.76 3.74
C LEU A 130 -20.59 -10.20 5.19
N LEU A 131 -20.92 -9.33 6.16
CA LEU A 131 -20.68 -9.54 7.59
C LEU A 131 -21.24 -10.86 8.17
N GLY A 132 -22.26 -11.45 7.54
CA GLY A 132 -22.78 -12.78 7.88
C GLY A 132 -23.20 -13.60 6.66
N SER A 133 -22.76 -14.86 6.63
CA SER A 133 -23.06 -15.84 5.58
C SER A 133 -24.48 -16.42 5.70
N GLY A 134 -25.16 -16.64 4.56
CA GLY A 134 -26.47 -17.26 4.53
C GLY A 134 -27.10 -17.28 3.12
N PRO A 135 -28.25 -17.95 2.94
CA PRO A 135 -29.03 -17.87 1.71
C PRO A 135 -29.48 -16.41 1.48
N GLY A 136 -29.22 -15.87 0.29
CA GLY A 136 -29.46 -14.46 -0.04
C GLY A 136 -28.33 -13.50 0.34
N CYS A 137 -27.22 -13.98 0.91
CA CYS A 137 -26.05 -13.16 1.27
C CYS A 137 -24.88 -13.32 0.28
N SER A 138 -25.20 -13.66 -0.97
CA SER A 138 -24.28 -13.79 -2.10
C SER A 138 -24.63 -12.75 -3.18
N CYS A 139 -23.76 -12.62 -4.18
CA CYS A 139 -24.09 -11.89 -5.41
C CYS A 139 -25.41 -12.46 -6.00
N VAL A 140 -26.33 -11.58 -6.40
CA VAL A 140 -27.63 -11.96 -6.99
C VAL A 140 -27.62 -11.90 -8.52
N ASP A 141 -26.81 -11.00 -9.10
CA ASP A 141 -26.55 -10.90 -10.54
C ASP A 141 -25.18 -10.24 -10.78
N SER A 142 -24.52 -10.51 -11.91
CA SER A 142 -23.21 -9.93 -12.24
C SER A 142 -22.90 -9.92 -13.73
N ASN A 143 -22.00 -9.03 -14.14
CA ASN A 143 -21.46 -8.96 -15.48
C ASN A 143 -19.93 -8.73 -15.47
N SER A 144 -19.34 -8.38 -16.62
CA SER A 144 -17.90 -8.15 -16.74
C SER A 144 -17.39 -6.93 -15.95
N ALA A 145 -18.26 -5.97 -15.61
CA ALA A 145 -17.92 -4.72 -14.93
C ALA A 145 -18.55 -4.56 -13.53
N PHE A 146 -19.61 -5.30 -13.20
CA PHE A 146 -20.37 -5.16 -11.95
C PHE A 146 -20.72 -6.49 -11.27
N ALA A 147 -20.86 -6.45 -9.95
CA ALA A 147 -21.52 -7.47 -9.14
C ALA A 147 -22.61 -6.81 -8.27
N ILE A 148 -23.79 -7.42 -8.19
CA ILE A 148 -24.98 -6.85 -7.53
C ILE A 148 -25.35 -7.72 -6.33
N TYR A 149 -25.60 -7.10 -5.19
CA TYR A 149 -26.08 -7.74 -3.95
C TYR A 149 -27.37 -7.05 -3.52
N GLN A 150 -28.40 -7.84 -3.19
CA GLN A 150 -29.67 -7.33 -2.66
C GLN A 150 -30.15 -8.21 -1.51
N PHE A 151 -30.32 -7.63 -0.33
CA PHE A 151 -30.73 -8.35 0.88
C PHE A 151 -31.45 -7.44 1.90
N PRO A 152 -32.32 -7.98 2.78
CA PRO A 152 -32.99 -7.18 3.79
C PRO A 152 -32.03 -6.53 4.78
N VAL A 153 -32.32 -5.32 5.25
CA VAL A 153 -31.48 -4.61 6.23
C VAL A 153 -31.37 -5.30 7.59
N SER A 154 -32.18 -6.34 7.86
CA SER A 154 -32.09 -7.19 9.06
C SER A 154 -31.39 -8.54 8.82
N ALA A 155 -30.84 -8.78 7.62
CA ALA A 155 -30.22 -10.04 7.22
C ALA A 155 -28.67 -9.94 7.12
N CYS A 156 -28.02 -11.04 6.71
CA CYS A 156 -26.60 -11.09 6.35
C CYS A 156 -25.63 -10.49 7.39
N GLY A 157 -25.90 -10.73 8.66
CA GLY A 157 -25.08 -10.27 9.79
C GLY A 157 -25.25 -8.80 10.17
N THR A 158 -26.16 -8.04 9.54
CA THR A 158 -26.34 -6.60 9.80
C THR A 158 -26.59 -6.32 11.29
N LEU A 159 -25.81 -5.40 11.84
CA LEU A 159 -25.99 -4.85 13.18
C LEU A 159 -27.09 -3.79 13.16
N VAL A 160 -28.04 -3.88 14.09
CA VAL A 160 -29.13 -2.90 14.23
C VAL A 160 -28.88 -2.08 15.50
N MET A 161 -28.82 -0.76 15.34
CA MET A 161 -28.59 0.19 16.41
C MET A 161 -29.67 1.28 16.40
N GLU A 162 -30.05 1.78 17.58
CA GLU A 162 -30.91 2.94 17.72
C GLU A 162 -30.11 4.07 18.39
N GLU A 163 -29.94 5.18 17.69
CA GLU A 163 -29.13 6.31 18.13
C GLU A 163 -29.91 7.61 17.94
N ASN A 164 -30.21 8.33 19.03
CA ASN A 164 -30.84 9.66 18.97
C ASN A 164 -32.17 9.72 18.15
N GLY A 165 -32.95 8.63 18.12
CA GLY A 165 -34.18 8.51 17.34
C GLY A 165 -33.98 8.13 15.87
N VAL A 166 -32.75 7.78 15.48
CA VAL A 166 -32.39 7.20 14.18
C VAL A 166 -32.22 5.69 14.35
N ILE A 167 -32.85 4.89 13.49
CA ILE A 167 -32.51 3.47 13.37
C ILE A 167 -31.39 3.35 12.33
N VAL A 168 -30.25 2.83 12.76
CA VAL A 168 -29.06 2.58 11.95
C VAL A 168 -28.92 1.08 11.73
N TYR A 169 -28.95 0.67 10.47
CA TYR A 169 -28.62 -0.68 10.03
C TYR A 169 -27.22 -0.66 9.43
N GLU A 170 -26.26 -1.32 10.07
CA GLU A 170 -24.85 -1.33 9.70
C GLU A 170 -24.40 -2.71 9.23
N ASN A 171 -23.88 -2.80 8.01
CA ASN A 171 -23.20 -3.99 7.50
C ASN A 171 -21.79 -3.61 7.01
N SER A 172 -20.94 -4.61 6.80
CA SER A 172 -19.64 -4.43 6.15
C SER A 172 -19.49 -5.48 5.07
N MET A 173 -19.08 -5.04 3.88
CA MET A 173 -18.57 -5.93 2.84
C MET A 173 -17.05 -5.87 2.82
N SER A 174 -16.40 -7.02 2.69
CA SER A 174 -14.95 -7.11 2.55
C SER A 174 -14.55 -8.07 1.43
N SER A 175 -13.51 -7.70 0.67
CA SER A 175 -12.82 -8.66 -0.20
C SER A 175 -11.80 -9.46 0.59
N SER A 176 -11.72 -10.75 0.29
CA SER A 176 -10.53 -11.54 0.59
C SER A 176 -9.51 -11.40 -0.55
N PHE A 177 -8.23 -11.51 -0.22
CA PHE A 177 -7.08 -11.21 -1.08
C PHE A 177 -6.05 -12.35 -0.99
N GLU A 178 -5.32 -12.63 -2.07
CA GLU A 178 -4.26 -13.64 -2.03
C GLU A 178 -3.03 -13.14 -1.25
N VAL A 179 -2.42 -14.02 -0.48
CA VAL A 179 -1.25 -13.73 0.38
C VAL A 179 -0.07 -14.56 -0.06
N PHE A 180 0.97 -13.91 -0.57
CA PHE A 180 2.22 -14.56 -0.97
C PHE A 180 3.15 -14.62 0.23
N GLN A 181 3.29 -15.82 0.79
CA GLN A 181 3.97 -16.02 2.06
C GLN A 181 5.50 -16.06 1.90
N GLY A 182 6.20 -15.30 2.73
CA GLY A 182 7.66 -15.21 2.74
C GLY A 182 8.25 -15.54 4.12
N PRO A 183 9.47 -16.08 4.20
CA PRO A 183 10.08 -16.47 5.48
C PRO A 183 10.41 -15.29 6.42
N ARG A 184 10.11 -14.04 6.01
CA ARG A 184 10.37 -12.78 6.75
C ARG A 184 9.24 -11.74 6.62
N GLY A 185 8.11 -12.09 6.02
CA GLY A 185 7.01 -11.18 5.73
C GLY A 185 6.14 -11.67 4.58
N ASP A 186 4.86 -11.36 4.67
CA ASP A 186 3.82 -11.78 3.71
C ASP A 186 3.29 -10.53 2.98
N ILE A 187 3.12 -10.63 1.65
CA ILE A 187 2.64 -9.52 0.81
C ILE A 187 1.35 -9.88 0.06
N THR A 188 0.63 -8.85 -0.39
CA THR A 188 -0.45 -8.99 -1.36
C THR A 188 -0.29 -8.00 -2.51
N ARG A 189 -0.93 -8.32 -3.62
CA ARG A 189 -1.10 -7.46 -4.80
C ARG A 189 -2.54 -7.42 -5.27
N ASP A 190 -3.49 -7.88 -4.46
CA ASP A 190 -4.92 -7.69 -4.69
C ASP A 190 -5.41 -6.53 -3.83
N SER A 191 -6.51 -5.91 -4.27
CA SER A 191 -7.12 -4.82 -3.53
C SER A 191 -7.86 -5.35 -2.30
N LEU A 192 -7.29 -5.12 -1.12
CA LEU A 192 -8.05 -5.11 0.12
C LEU A 192 -9.09 -4.00 0.03
N TYR A 193 -10.36 -4.40 -0.08
CA TYR A 193 -11.51 -3.52 -0.07
C TYR A 193 -12.34 -3.85 1.16
N GLU A 194 -12.64 -2.84 1.97
CA GLU A 194 -13.65 -2.95 3.01
C GLU A 194 -14.53 -1.70 2.98
N LEU A 195 -15.84 -1.92 2.89
CA LEU A 195 -16.85 -0.89 2.97
C LEU A 195 -17.81 -1.26 4.09
N MET A 196 -17.68 -0.56 5.23
CA MET A 196 -18.80 -0.39 6.15
C MET A 196 -19.83 0.51 5.46
N PHE A 197 -21.09 0.09 5.45
CA PHE A 197 -22.20 0.88 4.94
C PHE A 197 -23.40 0.85 5.89
N GLN A 198 -24.06 2.01 6.00
CA GLN A 198 -25.14 2.22 6.97
C GLN A 198 -26.42 2.74 6.29
N CYS A 199 -27.53 2.02 6.41
CA CYS A 199 -28.85 2.60 6.16
C CYS A 199 -29.34 3.28 7.45
N ARG A 200 -29.31 4.62 7.45
CA ARG A 200 -29.78 5.45 8.58
C ARG A 200 -31.17 6.02 8.28
N TYR A 201 -32.17 5.58 9.01
CA TYR A 201 -33.55 6.07 8.87
C TYR A 201 -33.75 7.26 9.83
N ILE A 202 -33.58 8.47 9.30
CA ILE A 202 -33.37 9.72 10.06
C ILE A 202 -34.52 10.73 9.90
N GLY A 203 -34.87 11.43 10.98
CA GLY A 203 -35.44 12.78 10.91
C GLY A 203 -34.34 13.84 10.75
N GLN A 204 -34.29 14.51 9.59
CA GLN A 204 -33.36 15.58 9.13
C GLN A 204 -32.84 16.55 10.23
N SER A 205 -31.64 17.19 10.24
CA SER A 205 -30.48 17.41 9.32
C SER A 205 -29.38 18.25 10.11
N VAL A 206 -28.14 18.65 9.70
CA VAL A 206 -27.21 18.48 8.54
C VAL A 206 -25.73 18.84 8.93
N GLU A 207 -24.80 18.71 7.97
CA GLU A 207 -23.32 18.87 7.84
C GLU A 207 -22.67 20.28 8.18
N VAL A 208 -21.44 20.74 7.82
CA VAL A 208 -20.30 20.33 6.92
C VAL A 208 -18.93 21.06 7.24
N VAL A 209 -17.75 20.56 6.75
CA VAL A 209 -16.40 21.25 6.58
C VAL A 209 -15.62 21.77 7.83
N LEU A 210 -14.29 22.04 7.87
CA LEU A 210 -13.02 21.37 7.41
C LEU A 210 -11.84 21.96 8.29
N GLU A 211 -10.54 22.27 8.01
CA GLU A 211 -9.60 22.37 6.86
C GLU A 211 -8.09 22.35 7.34
N GLU A 212 -7.07 22.80 6.57
CA GLU A 212 -5.61 22.53 6.75
C GLU A 212 -4.67 23.79 6.75
N PHE A 213 -3.38 23.67 7.17
CA PHE A 213 -2.16 24.11 6.41
C PHE A 213 -0.82 23.86 7.17
N LEU A 214 0.31 23.71 6.44
CA LEU A 214 1.66 23.32 6.94
C LEU A 214 2.78 24.36 6.68
N ARG A 215 3.90 24.29 7.44
CA ARG A 215 5.26 24.73 7.01
C ARG A 215 6.40 24.25 7.94
N VAL A 216 7.62 24.12 7.39
CA VAL A 216 8.88 23.69 8.05
C VAL A 216 10.07 24.47 7.45
N GLU A 217 11.16 24.68 8.20
CA GLU A 217 12.42 25.30 7.73
C GLU A 217 13.63 24.35 7.83
N ASN A 218 14.66 24.58 7.00
CA ASN A 218 15.90 23.77 6.91
C ASN A 218 17.16 24.52 7.37
N PRO A 219 18.12 23.85 8.04
CA PRO A 219 19.47 24.37 8.32
C PRO A 219 20.51 24.03 7.22
N LEU A 220 21.71 24.62 7.32
CA LEU A 220 22.80 24.58 6.33
C LEU A 220 23.86 23.46 6.56
N PRO A 221 24.63 23.06 5.53
CA PRO A 221 25.49 21.87 5.56
C PRO A 221 26.96 22.10 5.98
N VAL A 222 27.65 21.01 6.31
CA VAL A 222 29.11 20.91 6.49
C VAL A 222 29.62 19.69 5.70
N ALA A 223 30.79 19.80 5.07
CA ALA A 223 31.36 18.75 4.22
C ALA A 223 32.74 18.27 4.69
N GLY A 224 33.02 16.98 4.46
CA GLY A 224 34.33 16.34 4.63
C GLY A 224 34.47 15.16 3.66
N LEU A 225 35.70 14.66 3.47
CA LEU A 225 35.97 13.49 2.62
C LEU A 225 35.43 12.22 3.29
N GLY A 226 34.22 11.83 2.88
CA GLY A 226 33.46 10.72 3.45
C GLY A 226 33.72 9.35 2.81
N PRO A 227 32.97 8.31 3.25
CA PRO A 227 32.95 7.02 2.57
C PRO A 227 32.42 7.17 1.14
N LEU A 228 32.76 6.19 0.28
CA LEU A 228 32.24 6.09 -1.09
C LEU A 228 30.70 6.15 -1.06
N ARG A 229 30.13 7.24 -1.58
CA ARG A 229 28.69 7.47 -1.52
C ARG A 229 27.99 6.63 -2.59
N VAL A 230 26.85 6.08 -2.24
CA VAL A 230 25.94 5.39 -3.16
C VAL A 230 24.57 6.03 -3.01
N GLY A 231 23.92 6.32 -4.12
CA GLY A 231 22.56 6.86 -4.17
C GLY A 231 21.59 5.82 -4.70
N MET A 232 20.33 5.91 -4.27
CA MET A 232 19.20 5.30 -4.96
C MET A 232 18.30 6.43 -5.45
N ARG A 233 17.87 6.37 -6.71
CA ARG A 233 16.91 7.29 -7.32
C ARG A 233 15.88 6.51 -8.10
N LEU A 234 14.65 7.02 -8.13
CA LEU A 234 13.54 6.38 -8.82
C LEU A 234 13.27 7.10 -10.14
N GLY A 235 13.19 6.33 -11.22
CA GLY A 235 12.82 6.81 -12.55
C GLY A 235 11.32 7.13 -12.60
N ASN A 236 10.95 8.27 -13.19
CA ASN A 236 9.56 8.74 -13.18
C ASN A 236 8.74 8.30 -14.41
N GLY A 237 9.35 7.59 -15.37
CA GLY A 237 8.67 7.02 -16.53
C GLY A 237 8.03 8.01 -17.52
N GLN A 238 8.15 9.33 -17.31
CA GLN A 238 7.27 10.32 -17.94
C GLN A 238 7.41 10.37 -19.48
N CYS A 239 6.43 9.76 -20.15
CA CYS A 239 6.48 9.40 -21.55
C CYS A 239 5.74 10.44 -22.42
N LEU A 240 6.34 11.62 -22.58
CA LEU A 240 5.71 12.83 -23.17
C LEU A 240 5.37 12.75 -24.68
N SER A 241 5.56 11.61 -25.35
CA SER A 241 5.37 11.49 -26.80
C SER A 241 4.77 10.13 -27.20
N LYS A 242 3.70 10.16 -27.99
CA LYS A 242 2.95 8.94 -28.37
C LYS A 242 3.85 7.92 -29.08
N GLY A 243 4.05 6.76 -28.44
CA GLY A 243 4.89 5.67 -28.96
C GLY A 243 6.33 5.65 -28.42
N CYS A 244 6.63 6.42 -27.38
CA CYS A 244 7.84 6.21 -26.57
C CYS A 244 7.79 4.85 -25.83
N ASP A 245 8.98 4.31 -25.52
CA ASP A 245 9.15 3.13 -24.68
C ASP A 245 9.44 3.58 -23.24
N GLU A 246 8.48 3.36 -22.36
CA GLU A 246 8.53 3.75 -20.94
C GLU A 246 9.76 3.18 -20.23
N CYS A 247 10.16 1.94 -20.52
CA CYS A 247 11.34 1.31 -19.91
C CYS A 247 12.66 1.96 -20.36
N ASN A 248 12.70 2.53 -21.57
CA ASN A 248 13.85 3.30 -22.06
C ASN A 248 13.83 4.76 -21.58
N VAL A 249 12.66 5.39 -21.46
CA VAL A 249 12.52 6.78 -21.00
C VAL A 249 12.68 6.90 -19.47
N ALA A 250 12.22 5.92 -18.69
CA ALA A 250 12.21 5.98 -17.22
C ALA A 250 13.58 6.22 -16.58
N TYR A 251 14.69 5.89 -17.25
CA TYR A 251 16.05 6.13 -16.76
C TYR A 251 16.73 7.35 -17.43
N SER A 252 15.92 8.29 -17.92
CA SER A 252 16.34 9.61 -18.39
C SER A 252 15.82 10.75 -17.50
N SER A 253 14.71 10.53 -16.80
CA SER A 253 14.06 11.47 -15.87
C SER A 253 13.73 10.79 -14.54
N TYR A 254 13.96 11.49 -13.43
CA TYR A 254 13.97 10.90 -12.09
C TYR A 254 13.19 11.79 -11.10
N TYR A 255 12.56 11.15 -10.11
CA TYR A 255 11.94 11.86 -8.99
C TYR A 255 13.00 12.53 -8.10
N THR A 256 12.67 13.74 -7.65
CA THR A 256 13.47 14.60 -6.77
C THR A 256 12.94 14.55 -5.34
N GLU A 257 13.63 15.18 -4.38
CA GLU A 257 13.13 15.24 -2.98
C GLU A 257 11.79 15.97 -2.83
N ALA A 258 11.40 16.81 -3.80
CA ALA A 258 10.12 17.52 -3.79
C ALA A 258 8.93 16.65 -4.24
N ASP A 259 9.20 15.50 -4.86
CA ASP A 259 8.17 14.58 -5.37
C ASP A 259 7.77 13.51 -4.33
N TYR A 260 8.37 13.51 -3.14
CA TYR A 260 8.06 12.58 -2.05
C TYR A 260 6.99 13.15 -1.09
N PRO A 261 6.01 12.35 -0.63
CA PRO A 261 5.79 10.93 -0.94
C PRO A 261 5.32 10.68 -2.37
N ILE A 262 5.98 9.77 -3.10
CA ILE A 262 5.62 9.45 -4.47
C ILE A 262 4.42 8.49 -4.45
N PRO A 263 3.27 8.83 -5.07
CA PRO A 263 2.13 7.93 -5.18
C PRO A 263 2.40 6.84 -6.23
N PHE A 264 2.04 5.59 -5.91
CA PHE A 264 2.01 4.47 -6.84
C PHE A 264 0.76 3.62 -6.58
N VAL A 265 0.11 3.18 -7.65
CA VAL A 265 -0.95 2.16 -7.59
C VAL A 265 -0.30 0.77 -7.47
N LEU A 266 -1.00 -0.18 -6.85
CA LEU A 266 -0.56 -1.57 -6.79
C LEU A 266 -0.35 -2.14 -8.21
N ARG A 267 0.78 -2.84 -8.39
CA ARG A 267 1.32 -3.39 -9.65
C ARG A 267 1.99 -2.39 -10.61
N ASP A 268 2.03 -1.09 -10.31
CA ASP A 268 2.76 -0.09 -11.12
C ASP A 268 4.26 -0.41 -11.25
N PRO A 269 4.90 -0.08 -12.39
CA PRO A 269 6.33 -0.31 -12.60
C PRO A 269 7.18 0.72 -11.83
N VAL A 270 7.83 0.27 -10.76
CA VAL A 270 8.76 1.09 -9.98
C VAL A 270 10.17 0.93 -10.54
N TYR A 271 10.61 1.92 -11.33
CA TYR A 271 11.93 1.95 -11.94
C TYR A 271 13.00 2.41 -10.93
N VAL A 272 13.85 1.49 -10.47
CA VAL A 272 14.91 1.78 -9.51
C VAL A 272 16.26 1.88 -10.21
N GLU A 273 16.97 2.97 -9.99
CA GLU A 273 18.40 3.06 -10.30
C GLU A 273 19.22 3.31 -9.03
N VAL A 274 20.22 2.46 -8.82
CA VAL A 274 21.26 2.65 -7.82
C VAL A 274 22.54 3.06 -8.53
N LEU A 275 23.24 4.07 -8.02
CA LEU A 275 24.47 4.60 -8.61
C LEU A 275 25.52 4.94 -7.55
N ILE A 276 26.80 4.78 -7.89
CA ILE A 276 27.89 5.38 -7.11
C ILE A 276 27.87 6.90 -7.33
N LEU A 277 28.03 7.67 -6.25
CA LEU A 277 28.06 9.13 -6.25
C LEU A 277 29.48 9.63 -5.95
N ASP A 278 29.84 10.78 -6.53
CA ASP A 278 31.08 11.51 -6.26
C ASP A 278 32.39 10.71 -6.46
N GLN A 279 32.38 9.71 -7.35
CA GLN A 279 33.55 8.87 -7.63
C GLN A 279 33.75 8.71 -9.15
N ALA A 280 34.98 8.89 -9.61
CA ALA A 280 35.32 8.83 -11.03
C ALA A 280 36.15 7.60 -11.44
N ASN A 281 36.33 6.61 -10.57
CA ASN A 281 37.21 5.46 -10.83
C ASN A 281 36.52 4.42 -11.74
N PRO A 282 36.95 4.22 -13.00
CA PRO A 282 36.27 3.32 -13.95
C PRO A 282 36.40 1.83 -13.61
N ASN A 283 37.29 1.48 -12.67
CA ASN A 283 37.47 0.09 -12.22
C ASN A 283 36.46 -0.35 -11.17
N TYR A 284 35.69 0.58 -10.60
CA TYR A 284 34.61 0.26 -9.66
C TYR A 284 33.38 -0.24 -10.39
N VAL A 285 32.87 -1.39 -9.95
CA VAL A 285 31.60 -1.99 -10.39
C VAL A 285 30.66 -1.99 -9.20
N LEU A 286 29.50 -1.33 -9.33
CA LEU A 286 28.44 -1.40 -8.32
C LEU A 286 27.78 -2.79 -8.35
N THR A 287 27.66 -3.43 -7.21
CA THR A 287 26.99 -4.73 -7.07
C THR A 287 25.86 -4.63 -6.04
N LEU A 288 24.64 -4.98 -6.47
CA LEU A 288 23.48 -5.14 -5.60
C LEU A 288 23.49 -6.56 -5.03
N ASP A 289 23.46 -6.66 -3.72
CA ASP A 289 23.54 -7.92 -2.97
C ASP A 289 22.13 -8.38 -2.59
N ARG A 290 21.41 -7.55 -1.82
CA ARG A 290 20.00 -7.76 -1.47
C ARG A 290 19.27 -6.44 -1.69
N CYS A 291 18.11 -6.45 -2.34
CA CYS A 291 17.18 -5.31 -2.31
C CYS A 291 15.84 -5.78 -1.75
N TRP A 292 15.26 -5.01 -0.85
CA TRP A 292 14.03 -5.35 -0.12
C TRP A 292 13.22 -4.09 0.19
N ALA A 293 11.95 -4.28 0.57
CA ALA A 293 11.12 -3.21 1.11
C ALA A 293 10.84 -3.39 2.60
N THR A 294 10.43 -2.30 3.26
CA THR A 294 9.86 -2.21 4.62
C THR A 294 8.70 -1.20 4.63
N THR A 295 7.93 -1.15 5.73
CA THR A 295 6.90 -0.11 5.97
C THR A 295 7.43 1.15 6.65
N CYS A 296 8.71 1.19 7.03
CA CYS A 296 9.32 2.25 7.83
C CYS A 296 10.72 2.61 7.32
N GLU A 297 11.16 3.85 7.58
CA GLU A 297 12.48 4.40 7.17
C GLU A 297 13.70 3.57 7.67
N ASP A 298 13.54 2.77 8.74
CA ASP A 298 14.54 1.80 9.20
C ASP A 298 14.57 0.56 8.28
N ALA A 299 15.69 0.39 7.58
CA ALA A 299 15.96 -0.74 6.70
C ALA A 299 15.94 -2.12 7.39
N TYR A 300 16.04 -2.19 8.72
CA TYR A 300 16.01 -3.42 9.50
C TYR A 300 14.66 -3.67 10.19
N SER A 301 13.70 -2.76 10.05
CA SER A 301 12.32 -2.96 10.52
C SER A 301 11.64 -4.15 9.83
N LEU A 302 10.52 -4.61 10.40
CA LEU A 302 9.64 -5.64 9.83
C LEU A 302 8.26 -5.03 9.56
N PRO A 303 7.50 -5.52 8.56
CA PRO A 303 7.80 -6.67 7.69
C PRO A 303 8.87 -6.37 6.62
N GLN A 304 9.43 -7.43 6.00
CA GLN A 304 10.39 -7.32 4.89
C GLN A 304 10.00 -8.21 3.71
N TRP A 305 10.06 -7.67 2.49
CA TRP A 305 9.89 -8.42 1.23
C TRP A 305 11.12 -8.27 0.35
N ASP A 306 11.69 -9.38 -0.11
CA ASP A 306 12.89 -9.40 -0.93
C ASP A 306 12.55 -9.20 -2.41
N ILE A 307 13.02 -8.10 -2.99
CA ILE A 307 12.87 -7.73 -4.41
C ILE A 307 14.01 -8.31 -5.25
N LEU A 308 15.23 -8.30 -4.70
CA LEU A 308 16.43 -8.96 -5.24
C LEU A 308 17.16 -9.73 -4.13
N ILE A 309 17.61 -10.96 -4.44
CA ILE A 309 18.38 -11.84 -3.56
C ILE A 309 19.66 -12.25 -4.32
N ASN A 310 20.82 -12.01 -3.72
CA ASN A 310 22.15 -12.21 -4.31
C ASN A 310 22.29 -11.59 -5.72
N GLY A 311 21.73 -10.38 -5.88
CA GLY A 311 21.67 -9.65 -7.15
C GLY A 311 20.65 -10.17 -8.19
N CYS A 312 19.88 -11.21 -7.89
CA CYS A 312 18.94 -11.86 -8.79
C CYS A 312 17.47 -11.64 -8.38
N PRO A 313 16.50 -11.65 -9.33
CA PRO A 313 15.08 -11.58 -9.01
C PRO A 313 14.62 -12.69 -8.07
N ASN A 314 13.81 -12.33 -7.06
CA ASN A 314 13.18 -13.28 -6.16
C ASN A 314 12.36 -14.32 -6.96
N GLN A 315 12.50 -15.61 -6.61
CA GLN A 315 11.82 -16.72 -7.28
C GLN A 315 10.43 -17.03 -6.68
N ALA A 316 10.18 -16.58 -5.44
CA ALA A 316 8.89 -16.73 -4.76
C ALA A 316 7.85 -15.67 -5.19
N ASP A 317 8.28 -14.70 -6.01
CA ASP A 317 7.42 -13.62 -6.49
C ASP A 317 6.85 -13.95 -7.89
N THR A 318 5.53 -13.96 -8.02
CA THR A 318 4.84 -14.13 -9.32
C THR A 318 5.13 -12.97 -10.28
N TYR A 319 5.22 -11.74 -9.75
CA TYR A 319 5.40 -10.51 -10.51
C TYR A 319 6.87 -10.09 -10.50
N ARG A 320 7.68 -10.97 -11.09
CA ARG A 320 9.14 -11.01 -11.00
C ARG A 320 9.82 -9.71 -11.41
N THR A 321 10.68 -9.19 -10.54
CA THR A 321 11.64 -8.11 -10.82
C THR A 321 12.40 -8.35 -12.13
N ALA A 322 12.48 -7.35 -13.00
CA ALA A 322 13.31 -7.37 -14.21
C ALA A 322 14.58 -6.54 -13.99
N LEU A 323 15.74 -7.14 -14.26
CA LEU A 323 17.02 -6.42 -14.31
C LEU A 323 17.13 -5.68 -15.64
N VAL A 324 17.48 -4.39 -15.62
CA VAL A 324 17.54 -3.55 -16.82
C VAL A 324 19.01 -3.26 -17.18
N PRO A 325 19.46 -3.51 -18.43
CA PRO A 325 20.81 -3.17 -18.86
C PRO A 325 21.10 -1.66 -18.78
N VAL A 326 22.33 -1.31 -18.41
CA VAL A 326 22.82 0.08 -18.46
C VAL A 326 23.46 0.31 -19.84
N PRO A 327 23.07 1.36 -20.59
CA PRO A 327 23.68 1.68 -21.88
C PRO A 327 25.19 1.92 -21.78
N THR A 328 25.97 1.36 -22.71
CA THR A 328 27.43 1.57 -22.80
C THR A 328 27.83 2.99 -23.23
N THR A 329 26.86 3.81 -23.63
CA THR A 329 27.01 5.23 -23.98
C THR A 329 26.94 6.17 -22.78
N LEU A 330 26.55 5.67 -21.60
CA LEU A 330 26.55 6.44 -20.35
C LEU A 330 27.96 6.47 -19.77
N ASP A 331 28.40 7.62 -19.23
CA ASP A 331 29.67 7.71 -18.51
C ASP A 331 29.71 6.77 -17.31
N LEU A 332 30.83 6.04 -17.13
CA LEU A 332 31.05 5.09 -16.04
C LEU A 332 29.89 4.08 -15.86
N PRO A 333 29.45 3.34 -16.91
CA PRO A 333 28.20 2.57 -16.87
C PRO A 333 28.22 1.43 -15.85
N ARG A 334 29.42 1.01 -15.41
CA ARG A 334 29.66 0.03 -14.35
C ARG A 334 29.25 0.51 -12.95
N HIS A 335 29.14 1.82 -12.74
CA HIS A 335 28.73 2.45 -11.48
C HIS A 335 27.22 2.38 -11.22
N TYR A 336 26.43 2.02 -12.23
CA TYR A 336 24.97 2.02 -12.19
C TYR A 336 24.42 0.59 -12.14
N ARG A 337 23.28 0.41 -11.47
CA ARG A 337 22.45 -0.80 -11.54
C ARG A 337 20.98 -0.40 -11.61
N ARG A 338 20.28 -0.91 -12.62
CA ARG A 338 18.88 -0.61 -12.92
C ARG A 338 18.04 -1.88 -12.77
N PHE A 339 16.87 -1.75 -12.17
CA PHE A 339 15.85 -2.79 -12.16
C PHE A 339 14.45 -2.17 -12.07
N VAL A 340 13.45 -2.92 -12.52
CA VAL A 340 12.04 -2.56 -12.34
C VAL A 340 11.34 -3.69 -11.61
N PHE A 341 10.53 -3.35 -10.60
CA PHE A 341 9.63 -4.27 -9.92
C PHE A 341 8.23 -3.70 -9.93
N GLN A 342 7.21 -4.55 -9.73
CA GLN A 342 5.83 -4.11 -9.65
C GLN A 342 5.42 -3.82 -8.20
N MET A 343 4.86 -2.64 -7.97
CA MET A 343 4.45 -2.15 -6.65
C MET A 343 3.54 -3.13 -5.90
N PHE A 344 3.71 -3.21 -4.58
CA PHE A 344 3.00 -4.13 -3.70
C PHE A 344 2.73 -3.51 -2.33
N ALA A 345 1.85 -4.15 -1.55
CA ALA A 345 1.58 -3.79 -0.16
C ALA A 345 1.93 -4.96 0.76
N PHE A 346 2.33 -4.64 1.99
CA PHE A 346 2.47 -5.61 3.07
C PHE A 346 1.13 -5.90 3.73
N VAL A 347 0.88 -7.18 4.03
CA VAL A 347 -0.35 -7.63 4.69
C VAL A 347 -0.24 -7.36 6.19
N GLU A 348 -0.77 -6.23 6.62
CA GLU A 348 -0.76 -5.80 8.03
C GLU A 348 -2.16 -5.91 8.64
N GLN A 349 -2.31 -6.72 9.69
CA GLN A 349 -3.61 -7.22 10.17
C GLN A 349 -4.50 -6.17 10.89
N ASN A 350 -4.09 -4.91 10.99
CA ASN A 350 -4.69 -3.94 11.93
C ASN A 350 -4.86 -2.50 11.41
N THR A 351 -4.50 -2.20 10.15
CA THR A 351 -4.47 -0.83 9.61
C THR A 351 -5.54 -0.62 8.53
N LYS A 352 -6.82 -0.71 8.91
CA LYS A 352 -7.92 -0.30 8.02
C LYS A 352 -7.80 1.21 7.75
N ASN A 353 -7.86 1.60 6.48
CA ASN A 353 -7.91 2.98 5.99
C ASN A 353 -6.67 3.87 6.26
N GLN A 354 -5.47 3.30 6.39
CA GLN A 354 -4.22 4.07 6.36
C GLN A 354 -3.47 3.83 5.03
N LYS A 355 -3.03 4.92 4.38
CA LYS A 355 -2.14 4.85 3.21
C LYS A 355 -0.79 4.26 3.65
N GLN A 356 -0.43 3.10 3.13
CA GLN A 356 0.82 2.43 3.51
C GLN A 356 2.02 3.13 2.84
N GLU A 357 2.96 3.59 3.66
CA GLU A 357 4.29 3.98 3.19
C GLU A 357 5.16 2.74 2.98
N LEU A 358 5.94 2.76 1.90
CA LEU A 358 6.89 1.73 1.53
C LEU A 358 8.27 2.37 1.33
N TYR A 359 9.30 1.77 1.93
CA TYR A 359 10.68 2.21 1.80
C TYR A 359 11.49 1.11 1.12
N ILE A 360 12.17 1.44 0.01
CA ILE A 360 13.04 0.51 -0.71
C ILE A 360 14.45 0.63 -0.14
N HIS A 361 15.06 -0.51 0.15
CA HIS A 361 16.42 -0.62 0.64
C HIS A 361 17.25 -1.55 -0.26
N CYS A 362 18.49 -1.18 -0.53
CA CYS A 362 19.46 -2.04 -1.21
C CYS A 362 20.76 -2.13 -0.41
N SER A 363 21.17 -3.35 -0.07
CA SER A 363 22.53 -3.72 0.32
C SER A 363 23.41 -3.66 -0.93
N THR A 364 24.40 -2.78 -0.90
CA THR A 364 25.30 -2.50 -2.00
C THR A 364 26.75 -2.78 -1.62
N THR A 365 27.53 -3.15 -2.62
CA THR A 365 28.98 -3.35 -2.52
C THR A 365 29.64 -2.77 -3.77
N VAL A 366 30.94 -2.49 -3.69
CA VAL A 366 31.75 -2.14 -4.87
C VAL A 366 32.79 -3.23 -5.10
N CYS A 367 32.72 -3.84 -6.27
CA CYS A 367 33.64 -4.86 -6.74
C CYS A 367 34.67 -4.22 -7.68
N VAL A 368 35.93 -4.66 -7.58
CA VAL A 368 36.98 -4.38 -8.57
C VAL A 368 37.20 -5.66 -9.37
N PRO A 369 37.00 -5.66 -10.71
CA PRO A 369 37.21 -6.84 -11.53
C PRO A 369 38.63 -7.40 -11.39
N SER A 370 38.73 -8.73 -11.30
CA SER A 370 40.02 -9.42 -11.20
C SER A 370 40.09 -10.53 -12.25
N PRO A 371 41.29 -10.97 -12.69
CA PRO A 371 41.42 -12.09 -13.63
C PRO A 371 40.83 -13.41 -13.12
N SER A 372 40.56 -13.52 -11.82
CA SER A 372 40.04 -14.70 -11.13
C SER A 372 38.57 -14.59 -10.67
N GLY A 373 37.85 -13.50 -10.97
CA GLY A 373 36.48 -13.32 -10.50
C GLY A 373 35.70 -12.22 -11.22
N SER A 374 34.45 -12.54 -11.59
CA SER A 374 33.49 -11.58 -12.14
C SER A 374 32.77 -10.79 -11.05
N CYS A 375 32.35 -9.57 -11.39
CA CYS A 375 31.48 -8.71 -10.57
C CYS A 375 30.00 -8.77 -11.00
N GLU A 376 29.61 -9.74 -11.83
CA GLU A 376 28.24 -9.87 -12.36
C GLU A 376 27.53 -11.10 -11.75
N PRO A 377 26.28 -10.97 -11.27
CA PRO A 377 25.57 -12.05 -10.60
C PRO A 377 25.12 -13.14 -11.59
N ILE A 378 25.28 -14.42 -11.22
CA ILE A 378 24.98 -15.57 -12.08
C ILE A 378 23.59 -16.13 -11.73
N CYS A 379 22.55 -15.53 -12.30
CA CYS A 379 21.15 -15.92 -12.04
C CYS A 379 20.72 -17.18 -12.82
N MET A 380 21.09 -18.37 -12.33
CA MET A 380 20.67 -19.64 -12.94
C MET A 380 19.17 -19.93 -12.71
N GLN A 381 18.42 -20.24 -13.77
CA GLN A 381 16.98 -20.50 -13.73
C GLN A 381 16.58 -21.88 -13.14
N ARG A 382 17.43 -22.55 -12.37
CA ARG A 382 17.11 -23.86 -11.75
C ARG A 382 17.70 -23.98 -10.36
N ASN A 383 16.95 -24.62 -9.47
CA ASN A 383 17.29 -24.84 -8.07
C ASN A 383 18.69 -25.45 -7.89
N VAL A 384 19.61 -24.65 -7.38
CA VAL A 384 20.81 -25.10 -6.68
C VAL A 384 20.82 -24.36 -5.34
N SER A 385 21.02 -25.12 -4.26
CA SER A 385 21.10 -24.62 -2.88
C SER A 385 22.21 -23.58 -2.70
N ASP A 386 22.03 -22.68 -1.72
CA ASP A 386 22.96 -21.60 -1.33
C ASP A 386 24.44 -21.89 -1.64
N VAL A 387 24.91 -21.32 -2.74
CA VAL A 387 26.33 -21.07 -2.95
C VAL A 387 26.59 -19.70 -2.37
N ASP A 388 27.02 -19.65 -1.10
CA ASP A 388 27.48 -18.44 -0.41
C ASP A 388 28.70 -17.88 -1.15
N GLN A 389 28.45 -17.06 -2.18
CA GLN A 389 29.45 -16.21 -2.82
C GLN A 389 29.78 -15.08 -1.86
N LYS A 390 30.53 -15.46 -0.82
CA LYS A 390 30.94 -14.65 0.32
C LYS A 390 31.65 -13.38 -0.13
N THR A 391 30.87 -12.34 -0.37
CA THR A 391 31.33 -11.07 -0.92
C THR A 391 31.95 -10.26 0.23
N ILE A 392 33.26 -10.43 0.41
CA ILE A 392 34.02 -9.81 1.50
C ILE A 392 34.26 -8.33 1.19
N GLY A 393 33.34 -7.49 1.64
CA GLY A 393 33.46 -6.04 1.62
C GLY A 393 32.46 -5.39 2.59
N PRO A 394 32.65 -4.11 2.97
CA PRO A 394 31.66 -3.38 3.75
C PRO A 394 30.39 -3.20 2.91
N LYS A 395 29.30 -3.85 3.34
CA LYS A 395 27.97 -3.70 2.72
C LYS A 395 27.35 -2.37 3.14
N MET A 396 27.06 -1.50 2.19
CA MET A 396 26.38 -0.22 2.42
C MET A 396 24.91 -0.34 2.06
N VAL A 397 24.01 -0.06 3.02
CA VAL A 397 22.58 0.02 2.73
C VAL A 397 22.24 1.43 2.26
N VAL A 398 21.58 1.52 1.11
CA VAL A 398 20.98 2.76 0.59
C VAL A 398 19.46 2.62 0.56
N SER A 399 18.76 3.74 0.76
CA SER A 399 17.30 3.78 0.96
C SER A 399 16.64 4.79 0.03
N SER A 400 15.39 4.54 -0.36
CA SER A 400 14.54 5.47 -1.11
C SER A 400 13.08 5.31 -0.69
N GLY A 401 12.42 6.43 -0.37
CA GLY A 401 11.06 6.49 0.18
C GLY A 401 10.79 7.77 0.98
N PRO A 402 9.56 7.99 1.47
CA PRO A 402 8.41 7.08 1.34
C PRO A 402 7.79 7.02 -0.06
N LEU A 403 7.44 5.82 -0.50
CA LEU A 403 6.52 5.59 -1.61
C LEU A 403 5.17 5.27 -1.00
N VAL A 404 4.11 5.94 -1.45
CA VAL A 404 2.77 5.76 -0.88
C VAL A 404 1.95 4.89 -1.82
N VAL A 405 1.47 3.75 -1.30
CA VAL A 405 0.47 2.94 -2.00
C VAL A 405 -0.83 3.74 -2.03
N SER A 406 -1.21 4.17 -3.22
CA SER A 406 -2.33 5.07 -3.47
C SER A 406 -3.42 4.41 -4.30
N ALA A 407 -4.68 4.73 -4.01
CA ALA A 407 -5.72 4.69 -5.04
C ALA A 407 -5.30 5.61 -6.22
N PRO A 408 -5.74 5.32 -7.46
CA PRO A 408 -5.47 6.19 -8.60
C PRO A 408 -6.06 7.59 -8.40
N PRO A 409 -5.58 8.60 -9.14
CA PRO A 409 -6.36 9.83 -9.34
C PRO A 409 -7.68 9.50 -10.05
N GLU A 410 -8.71 10.29 -9.78
CA GLU A 410 -9.94 10.31 -10.57
C GLU A 410 -9.67 11.03 -11.91
N GLU A 411 -10.09 10.45 -13.03
CA GLU A 411 -10.06 11.01 -14.40
C GLU A 411 -11.46 11.47 -14.85
#